data_AF-A0A537GXN4-F1
#
_entry.id   AF-A0A537GXN4-F1
#
_cell.length_a   1.000
_cell.length_b   1.000
_cell.length_c   1.000
_cell.angle_alpha   90.00
_cell.angle_beta   90.00
_cell.angle_gamma   90.00
#
_symmetry.space_group_name_H-M   'P 1'
#
loop_
_entity.id
_entity.type
_entity.pdbx_description
1 polymer ?
#
loop_
_entity_poly.entity_id
_entity_poly.type
_entity_poly.pdbx_seq_one_letter_code
_entity_poly.pdbx_strand_id
1 'polypeptide(L)'
;MISMLGFSFLGAVLPLWSFAMPINYLGFYVAYFVIAAIIGSSFVAPQTFAQPLFTNWFAPVSIGAGSGLISTISFPLWPLLFVTIACGACSGWHGLIGSSLSSKQLDNEADAHFVGGGGMLLEGILGLTSVVAVGALTSTKGGALSLYVIGGAKYLSNLLIPSAASIAIMALMVLILGLTLTQLALRFARLAISEMVGRRFLKNIYVTSIIVSIITFLLTSTRFSAPWGFIWTLFGGSNQLLAGVTLLVTTLWLAKIRRTTLLTGIPAVFMLGTTIVALGYTAYATLDIAMTTSTPLKIYGNAVAGGIAVILAILGIVLSYDGFRAYRRIRVGAVSAPSMTLGPMLAKAVEAETPQPSLANEFAEK
;
A
#
# COMPACT_ATOMS: atom_id res chain seq x y z
N MET A 1 7.24 -15.06 15.57
CA MET A 1 8.08 -13.94 15.08
C MET A 1 9.33 -14.41 14.37
N ILE A 2 10.23 -15.15 15.03
CA ILE A 2 11.48 -15.65 14.43
C ILE A 2 11.21 -16.48 13.17
N SER A 3 10.26 -17.41 13.19
CA SER A 3 9.90 -18.22 12.02
C SER A 3 9.38 -17.38 10.85
N MET A 4 8.61 -16.33 11.12
CA MET A 4 8.09 -15.40 10.11
C MET A 4 9.23 -14.58 9.48
N LEU A 5 10.19 -14.12 10.28
CA LEU A 5 11.37 -13.42 9.79
C LEU A 5 12.29 -14.35 8.99
N GLY A 6 12.45 -15.61 9.42
CA GLY A 6 13.17 -16.62 8.65
C GLY A 6 12.52 -16.88 7.30
N PHE A 7 11.21 -17.04 7.27
CA PHE A 7 10.43 -17.14 6.03
C PHE A 7 10.60 -15.91 5.13
N SER A 8 10.48 -14.71 5.70
CA SER A 8 10.62 -13.44 4.96
C SER A 8 12.05 -13.24 4.44
N PHE A 9 13.06 -13.69 5.18
CA PHE A 9 14.46 -13.68 4.78
C PHE A 9 14.68 -14.57 3.56
N LEU A 10 14.17 -15.82 3.60
CA LEU A 10 14.21 -16.71 2.44
C LEU A 10 13.50 -16.07 1.24
N GLY A 11 12.33 -15.47 1.46
CA GLY A 11 11.58 -14.75 0.43
C GLY A 11 12.27 -13.49 -0.11
N ALA A 12 13.22 -12.90 0.61
CA ALA A 12 13.99 -11.74 0.14
C ALA A 12 15.28 -12.11 -0.59
N VAL A 13 15.84 -13.28 -0.29
CA VAL A 13 17.14 -13.76 -0.80
C VAL A 13 16.98 -14.71 -1.98
N LEU A 14 16.01 -15.63 -1.93
CA LEU A 14 15.82 -16.63 -2.95
C LEU A 14 15.23 -16.05 -4.25
N PRO A 15 15.41 -16.72 -5.40
CA PRO A 15 14.77 -16.34 -6.63
C PRO A 15 13.23 -16.28 -6.52
N LEU A 16 12.63 -15.36 -7.27
CA LEU A 16 11.19 -15.11 -7.18
C LEU A 16 10.38 -16.34 -7.61
N TRP A 17 10.75 -16.97 -8.72
CA TRP A 17 10.04 -18.11 -9.30
C TRP A 17 10.04 -19.36 -8.38
N SER A 18 11.07 -19.53 -7.56
CA SER A 18 11.22 -20.73 -6.72
C SER A 18 10.56 -20.61 -5.36
N PHE A 19 10.37 -19.39 -4.84
CA PHE A 19 9.87 -19.20 -3.47
C PHE A 19 8.63 -18.31 -3.43
N ALA A 20 8.75 -17.04 -3.79
CA ALA A 20 7.66 -16.08 -3.61
C ALA A 20 6.51 -16.31 -4.60
N MET A 21 6.80 -16.64 -5.86
CA MET A 21 5.80 -16.76 -6.91
C MET A 21 4.81 -17.92 -6.68
N PRO A 22 5.24 -19.17 -6.34
CA PRO A 22 4.29 -20.25 -6.05
C PRO A 22 3.41 -19.97 -4.83
N ILE A 23 4.00 -19.36 -3.79
CA ILE A 23 3.29 -19.02 -2.55
C ILE A 23 2.25 -17.92 -2.81
N ASN A 24 2.64 -16.87 -3.53
CA ASN A 24 1.74 -15.78 -3.89
C ASN A 24 0.61 -16.31 -4.77
N TYR A 25 0.91 -17.13 -5.78
CA TYR A 25 -0.07 -17.74 -6.67
C TYR A 25 -1.12 -18.55 -5.92
N LEU A 26 -0.69 -19.48 -5.06
CA LEU A 26 -1.62 -20.27 -4.24
C LEU A 26 -2.40 -19.39 -3.25
N GLY A 27 -1.74 -18.39 -2.68
CA GLY A 27 -2.33 -17.50 -1.70
C GLY A 27 -3.47 -16.63 -2.24
N PHE A 28 -3.34 -16.15 -3.48
CA PHE A 28 -4.38 -15.35 -4.13
C PHE A 28 -5.68 -16.13 -4.35
N TYR A 29 -5.61 -17.43 -4.68
CA TYR A 29 -6.83 -18.24 -4.81
C TYR A 29 -7.62 -18.29 -3.52
N VAL A 30 -6.95 -18.55 -2.39
CA VAL A 30 -7.63 -18.57 -1.07
C VAL A 30 -8.27 -17.22 -0.80
N ALA A 31 -7.57 -16.12 -1.06
CA ALA A 31 -8.11 -14.78 -0.87
C ALA A 31 -9.34 -14.51 -1.76
N TYR A 32 -9.28 -14.84 -3.05
CA TYR A 32 -10.37 -14.62 -3.99
C TYR A 32 -11.60 -15.48 -3.68
N PHE A 33 -11.42 -16.75 -3.34
CA PHE A 33 -12.54 -17.62 -2.97
C PHE A 33 -13.24 -17.14 -1.71
N VAL A 34 -12.51 -16.68 -0.70
CA VAL A 34 -13.11 -16.15 0.51
C VAL A 34 -13.84 -14.83 0.25
N ILE A 35 -13.26 -13.90 -0.52
CA ILE A 35 -13.93 -12.65 -0.91
C ILE A 35 -15.23 -12.97 -1.66
N ALA A 36 -15.17 -13.87 -2.64
CA ALA A 36 -16.34 -14.30 -3.40
C ALA A 36 -17.39 -14.99 -2.51
N ALA A 37 -16.96 -15.81 -1.53
CA ALA A 37 -17.85 -16.46 -0.58
C ALA A 37 -18.55 -15.45 0.34
N ILE A 38 -17.85 -14.42 0.83
CA ILE A 38 -18.48 -13.36 1.64
C ILE A 38 -19.52 -12.61 0.81
N ILE A 39 -19.19 -12.25 -0.43
CA ILE A 39 -20.11 -11.57 -1.35
C ILE A 39 -21.32 -12.46 -1.65
N GLY A 40 -21.11 -13.72 -2.05
CA GLY A 40 -22.18 -14.66 -2.36
C GLY A 40 -23.09 -14.94 -1.17
N SER A 41 -22.50 -15.14 0.02
CA SER A 41 -23.23 -15.31 1.28
C SER A 41 -24.14 -14.13 1.60
N SER A 42 -23.74 -12.91 1.26
CA SER A 42 -24.54 -11.71 1.47
C SER A 42 -25.86 -11.72 0.69
N PHE A 43 -25.93 -12.44 -0.44
CA PHE A 43 -27.16 -12.63 -1.22
C PHE A 43 -28.00 -13.82 -0.75
N VAL A 44 -27.37 -14.87 -0.21
CA VAL A 44 -28.06 -16.08 0.28
C VAL A 44 -28.71 -15.85 1.64
N ALA A 45 -27.99 -15.18 2.55
CA ALA A 45 -28.44 -14.91 3.90
C ALA A 45 -28.08 -13.47 4.30
N PRO A 46 -28.92 -12.48 3.90
CA PRO A 46 -28.70 -11.08 4.22
C PRO A 46 -28.47 -10.87 5.72
N GLN A 47 -27.37 -10.21 6.08
CA GLN A 47 -27.03 -9.95 7.47
C GLN A 47 -27.62 -8.61 7.92
N THR A 48 -28.20 -8.59 9.12
CA THR A 48 -28.49 -7.33 9.80
C THR A 48 -27.20 -6.76 10.39
N PHE A 49 -26.84 -5.56 9.97
CA PHE A 49 -25.72 -4.84 10.59
C PHE A 49 -26.11 -4.43 12.02
N ALA A 50 -25.33 -4.90 12.99
CA ALA A 50 -25.53 -4.57 14.39
C ALA A 50 -24.82 -3.27 14.80
N GLN A 51 -23.83 -2.84 14.00
CA GLN A 51 -23.11 -1.59 14.21
C GLN A 51 -23.86 -0.42 13.55
N PRO A 52 -23.86 0.78 14.16
CA PRO A 52 -24.47 1.96 13.56
C PRO A 52 -23.76 2.35 12.25
N LEU A 53 -24.53 2.79 11.25
CA LEU A 53 -24.00 3.23 9.95
C LEU A 53 -23.02 4.41 10.08
N PHE A 54 -23.29 5.29 11.04
CA PHE A 54 -22.43 6.41 11.39
C PHE A 54 -22.34 6.50 12.91
N THR A 55 -21.12 6.55 13.43
CA THR A 55 -20.87 6.77 14.86
C THR A 55 -20.73 8.25 15.14
N ASN A 56 -19.59 8.84 14.82
CA ASN A 56 -19.29 10.26 14.99
C ASN A 56 -18.22 10.71 13.99
N TRP A 57 -18.23 11.99 13.63
CA TRP A 57 -17.15 12.56 12.81
C TRP A 57 -15.85 12.71 13.61
N PHE A 58 -15.96 13.01 14.90
CA PHE A 58 -14.86 12.99 15.86
C PHE A 58 -15.09 11.84 16.82
N ALA A 59 -14.20 10.85 16.79
CA ALA A 59 -14.26 9.71 17.69
C ALA A 59 -12.85 9.47 18.26
N PRO A 60 -12.73 8.86 19.46
CA PRO A 60 -11.47 8.27 19.87
C PRO A 60 -11.13 7.15 18.88
N VAL A 61 -10.40 7.50 17.83
CA VAL A 61 -9.92 6.54 16.86
C VAL A 61 -8.75 5.83 17.53
N SER A 62 -8.89 4.51 17.66
CA SER A 62 -7.79 3.62 18.00
C SER A 62 -6.71 3.73 16.92
N ILE A 63 -5.78 4.68 17.05
CA ILE A 63 -4.63 4.77 16.15
C ILE A 63 -3.68 3.64 16.55
N GLY A 64 -3.71 2.57 15.77
CA GLY A 64 -2.72 1.51 15.80
C GLY A 64 -3.25 0.08 15.65
N ALA A 65 -2.36 -0.87 15.35
CA ALA A 65 -2.70 -2.28 15.25
C ALA A 65 -3.07 -2.85 16.64
N GLY A 66 -4.27 -3.44 16.77
CA GLY A 66 -4.76 -4.05 18.02
C GLY A 66 -5.86 -3.25 18.71
N SER A 67 -6.00 -3.38 20.02
CA SER A 67 -7.08 -2.78 20.83
C SER A 67 -6.96 -1.27 21.04
N GLY A 68 -6.32 -0.53 20.13
CA GLY A 68 -6.20 0.91 20.20
C GLY A 68 -5.50 1.44 21.45
N LEU A 69 -4.20 1.70 21.38
CA LEU A 69 -3.51 2.33 22.50
C LEU A 69 -3.92 3.80 22.72
N ILE A 70 -4.72 4.37 21.80
CA ILE A 70 -5.35 5.68 21.95
C ILE A 70 -6.83 5.49 22.26
N SER A 71 -7.21 5.74 23.51
CA SER A 71 -8.60 5.91 23.93
C SER A 71 -8.90 7.32 24.46
N THR A 72 -7.88 8.18 24.55
CA THR A 72 -7.96 9.48 25.25
C THR A 72 -7.97 10.69 24.30
N ILE A 73 -7.56 10.54 23.05
CA ILE A 73 -7.53 11.63 22.07
C ILE A 73 -8.53 11.32 20.95
N SER A 74 -9.54 12.19 20.82
CA SER A 74 -10.51 12.12 19.74
C SER A 74 -9.94 12.74 18.47
N PHE A 75 -9.98 11.99 17.38
CA PHE A 75 -9.53 12.46 16.07
C PHE A 75 -10.71 12.51 15.08
N PRO A 76 -10.63 13.39 14.07
CA PRO A 76 -11.62 13.39 13.00
C PRO A 76 -11.45 12.15 12.11
N LEU A 77 -12.57 11.65 11.58
CA LEU A 77 -12.62 10.52 10.65
C LEU A 77 -11.78 10.82 9.40
N TRP A 78 -11.93 11.99 8.81
CA TRP A 78 -11.01 12.52 7.80
C TRP A 78 -9.98 13.44 8.47
N PRO A 79 -8.67 13.27 8.22
CA PRO A 79 -8.07 12.45 7.15
C PRO A 79 -7.61 11.04 7.55
N LEU A 80 -7.72 10.65 8.82
CA LEU A 80 -7.12 9.41 9.32
C LEU A 80 -7.67 8.14 8.65
N LEU A 81 -8.94 8.13 8.24
CA LEU A 81 -9.56 6.99 7.58
C LEU A 81 -8.77 6.50 6.35
N PHE A 82 -8.24 7.42 5.54
CA PHE A 82 -7.44 7.08 4.35
C PHE A 82 -6.14 6.38 4.73
N VAL A 83 -5.52 6.80 5.83
CA VAL A 83 -4.29 6.21 6.35
C VAL A 83 -4.58 4.86 7.03
N THR A 84 -5.68 4.75 7.77
CA THR A 84 -6.05 3.51 8.48
C THR A 84 -6.53 2.42 7.53
N ILE A 85 -7.29 2.75 6.49
CA ILE A 85 -7.70 1.77 5.48
C ILE A 85 -6.55 1.48 4.50
N ALA A 86 -5.61 2.42 4.34
CA ALA A 86 -4.43 2.30 3.49
C ALA A 86 -4.81 1.85 2.07
N CYS A 87 -4.30 0.69 1.63
CA CYS A 87 -4.51 0.15 0.27
C CYS A 87 -5.98 -0.01 -0.12
N GLY A 88 -6.88 -0.24 0.85
CA GLY A 88 -8.33 -0.32 0.57
C GLY A 88 -8.99 1.02 0.24
N ALA A 89 -8.34 2.15 0.57
CA ALA A 89 -8.80 3.50 0.22
C ALA A 89 -8.06 4.04 -1.01
N CYS A 90 -6.73 3.95 -1.00
CA CYS A 90 -5.86 4.26 -2.13
C CYS A 90 -4.49 3.62 -1.88
N SER A 91 -3.86 3.06 -2.91
CA SER A 91 -2.65 2.27 -2.76
C SER A 91 -1.48 2.85 -3.53
N GLY A 92 -0.51 3.42 -2.82
CA GLY A 92 0.74 3.92 -3.40
C GLY A 92 1.72 2.80 -3.71
N TRP A 93 1.69 1.71 -2.93
CA TRP A 93 2.56 0.54 -3.14
C TRP A 93 2.39 -0.07 -4.53
N HIS A 94 1.23 0.05 -5.17
CA HIS A 94 1.03 -0.41 -6.55
C HIS A 94 1.89 0.37 -7.55
N GLY A 95 2.19 1.65 -7.31
CA GLY A 95 3.13 2.41 -8.13
C GLY A 95 4.56 1.89 -8.03
N LEU A 96 4.99 1.47 -6.82
CA LEU A 96 6.32 0.86 -6.62
C LEU A 96 6.38 -0.57 -7.17
N ILE A 97 5.38 -1.40 -6.87
CA ILE A 97 5.34 -2.80 -7.33
C ILE A 97 5.16 -2.85 -8.84
N GLY A 98 4.27 -2.01 -9.38
CA GLY A 98 4.01 -1.89 -10.81
C GLY A 98 5.26 -1.53 -11.60
N SER A 99 6.09 -0.61 -11.09
CA SER A 99 7.33 -0.20 -11.76
C SER A 99 8.49 -1.18 -11.60
N SER A 100 8.51 -2.02 -10.55
CA SER A 100 9.68 -2.84 -10.20
C SER A 100 9.52 -4.35 -10.37
N LEU A 101 8.34 -4.90 -10.06
CA LEU A 101 8.05 -6.32 -10.01
C LEU A 101 7.02 -6.71 -11.07
N SER A 102 5.81 -6.16 -11.00
CA SER A 102 4.73 -6.55 -11.91
C SER A 102 5.11 -6.32 -13.37
N SER A 103 5.75 -5.19 -13.69
CA SER A 103 6.23 -4.88 -15.05
C SER A 103 7.13 -5.95 -15.68
N LYS A 104 7.82 -6.76 -14.86
CA LYS A 104 8.71 -7.85 -15.33
C LYS A 104 8.02 -9.22 -15.39
N GLN A 105 6.77 -9.29 -14.95
CA GLN A 105 5.97 -10.51 -14.89
C GLN A 105 4.76 -10.46 -15.84
N LEU A 106 4.51 -9.32 -16.49
CA LEU A 106 3.51 -9.22 -17.54
C LEU A 106 4.03 -9.89 -18.82
N ASP A 107 3.16 -10.59 -19.51
CA ASP A 107 3.48 -11.17 -20.82
C ASP A 107 3.52 -10.08 -21.90
N ASN A 108 2.62 -9.09 -21.80
CA ASN A 108 2.57 -7.94 -22.69
C ASN A 108 2.07 -6.66 -21.99
N GLU A 109 2.18 -5.50 -22.66
CA GLU A 109 1.78 -4.21 -22.11
C GLU A 109 0.26 -4.08 -21.88
N ALA A 110 -0.58 -4.75 -22.68
CA ALA A 110 -2.04 -4.70 -22.52
C ALA A 110 -2.49 -5.33 -21.19
N ASP A 111 -1.74 -6.31 -20.67
CA ASP A 111 -1.99 -6.92 -19.37
C ASP A 111 -1.79 -5.95 -18.20
N ALA A 112 -1.01 -4.87 -18.39
CA ALA A 112 -0.72 -3.90 -17.34
C ALA A 112 -1.99 -3.25 -16.78
N HIS A 113 -2.99 -3.00 -17.64
CA HIS A 113 -4.25 -2.40 -17.23
C HIS A 113 -5.08 -3.34 -16.34
N PHE A 114 -5.21 -4.61 -16.74
CA PHE A 114 -5.95 -5.59 -15.96
C PHE A 114 -5.23 -5.96 -14.65
N VAL A 115 -3.93 -6.20 -14.71
CA VAL A 115 -3.14 -6.59 -13.52
C VAL A 115 -3.03 -5.43 -12.52
N GLY A 116 -2.68 -4.23 -12.99
CA GLY A 116 -2.56 -3.05 -12.14
C GLY A 116 -3.91 -2.54 -11.67
N GLY A 117 -4.79 -2.17 -12.60
CA GLY A 117 -6.10 -1.61 -12.29
C GLY A 117 -7.03 -2.61 -11.60
N GLY A 118 -7.08 -3.85 -12.10
CA GLY A 118 -7.88 -4.93 -11.49
C GLY A 118 -7.38 -5.31 -10.10
N GLY A 119 -6.06 -5.33 -9.87
CA GLY A 119 -5.47 -5.54 -8.55
C GLY A 119 -5.94 -4.48 -7.53
N MET A 120 -5.91 -3.20 -7.92
CA MET A 120 -6.40 -2.11 -7.07
C MET A 120 -7.90 -2.22 -6.77
N LEU A 121 -8.73 -2.59 -7.75
CA LEU A 121 -10.16 -2.80 -7.55
C LEU A 121 -10.46 -3.96 -6.59
N LEU A 122 -9.72 -5.08 -6.72
CA LEU A 122 -9.87 -6.23 -5.82
C LEU A 122 -9.46 -5.91 -4.38
N GLU A 123 -8.45 -5.07 -4.15
CA GLU A 123 -8.11 -4.57 -2.82
C GLU A 123 -9.22 -3.69 -2.22
N GLY A 124 -9.86 -2.85 -3.05
CA GLY A 124 -11.04 -2.08 -2.64
C GLY A 124 -12.20 -2.99 -2.23
N ILE A 125 -12.46 -4.04 -3.01
CA ILE A 125 -13.48 -5.06 -2.69
C ILE A 125 -13.13 -5.79 -1.38
N LEU A 126 -11.86 -6.17 -1.18
CA LEU A 126 -11.40 -6.76 0.09
C LEU A 126 -11.68 -5.81 1.27
N GLY A 127 -11.38 -4.51 1.11
CA GLY A 127 -11.72 -3.48 2.10
C GLY A 127 -13.21 -3.43 2.43
N LEU A 128 -14.08 -3.45 1.41
CA LEU A 128 -15.54 -3.48 1.59
C LEU A 128 -16.01 -4.76 2.32
N THR A 129 -15.50 -5.93 1.91
CA THR A 129 -15.85 -7.20 2.58
C THR A 129 -15.40 -7.22 4.04
N SER A 130 -14.29 -6.55 4.39
CA SER A 130 -13.85 -6.38 5.78
C SER A 130 -14.84 -5.56 6.62
N VAL A 131 -15.29 -4.42 6.09
CA VAL A 131 -16.29 -3.58 6.78
C VAL A 131 -17.61 -4.33 6.96
N VAL A 132 -18.08 -5.03 5.93
CA VAL A 132 -19.33 -5.82 5.97
C VAL A 132 -19.23 -7.02 6.92
N ALA A 133 -18.07 -7.69 6.95
CA ALA A 133 -17.79 -8.78 7.88
C ALA A 133 -17.85 -8.33 9.34
N VAL A 134 -17.20 -7.21 9.66
CA VAL A 134 -17.16 -6.68 11.04
C VAL A 134 -18.47 -6.00 11.44
N GLY A 135 -19.13 -5.28 10.53
CA GLY A 135 -20.40 -4.60 10.81
C GLY A 135 -21.56 -5.53 11.16
N ALA A 136 -21.49 -6.79 10.72
CA ALA A 136 -22.47 -7.83 11.03
C ALA A 136 -22.27 -8.49 12.42
N LEU A 137 -21.23 -8.11 13.16
CA LEU A 137 -20.96 -8.59 14.51
C LEU A 137 -21.69 -7.75 15.57
N THR A 138 -22.30 -8.43 16.53
CA THR A 138 -22.95 -7.81 17.69
C THR A 138 -21.96 -7.33 18.75
N SER A 139 -20.77 -7.95 18.82
CA SER A 139 -19.67 -7.56 19.70
C SER A 139 -18.43 -7.26 18.87
N THR A 140 -17.86 -6.07 19.10
CA THR A 140 -16.59 -5.61 18.51
C THR A 140 -15.44 -5.67 19.53
N LYS A 141 -15.60 -6.44 20.61
CA LYS A 141 -14.55 -6.64 21.62
C LYS A 141 -13.51 -7.63 21.10
N GLY A 142 -12.35 -7.12 20.68
CA GLY A 142 -11.23 -7.95 20.21
C GLY A 142 -10.24 -7.16 19.36
N GLY A 143 -9.19 -7.83 18.89
CA GLY A 143 -8.27 -7.24 17.91
C GLY A 143 -8.93 -7.19 16.52
N ALA A 144 -8.57 -6.20 15.71
CA ALA A 144 -9.12 -6.03 14.35
C ALA A 144 -9.04 -7.31 13.51
N LEU A 145 -7.91 -8.03 13.61
CA LEU A 145 -7.70 -9.29 12.90
C LEU A 145 -8.68 -10.39 13.33
N SER A 146 -8.88 -10.56 14.64
CA SER A 146 -9.82 -11.55 15.16
C SER A 146 -11.26 -11.22 14.80
N LEU A 147 -11.61 -9.92 14.81
CA LEU A 147 -12.95 -9.48 14.42
C LEU A 147 -13.23 -9.77 12.94
N TYR A 148 -12.25 -9.52 12.07
CA TYR A 148 -12.39 -9.85 10.65
C TYR A 148 -12.55 -11.37 10.43
N VAL A 149 -11.75 -12.20 11.13
CA VAL A 149 -11.84 -13.66 11.05
C VAL A 149 -13.20 -14.17 11.51
N ILE A 150 -13.68 -13.72 12.68
CA ILE A 150 -14.98 -14.15 13.23
C ILE A 150 -16.13 -13.65 12.36
N GLY A 151 -16.06 -12.38 11.92
CA GLY A 151 -17.04 -11.78 11.02
C GLY A 151 -17.16 -12.52 9.71
N GLY A 152 -16.04 -12.75 9.01
CA GLY A 152 -16.04 -13.51 7.75
C GLY A 152 -16.48 -14.97 7.94
N ALA A 153 -16.12 -15.61 9.06
CA ALA A 153 -16.53 -16.98 9.36
C ALA A 153 -18.05 -17.11 9.49
N LYS A 154 -18.74 -16.06 9.99
CA LYS A 154 -20.20 -15.98 10.01
C LYS A 154 -20.78 -16.06 8.59
N TYR A 155 -20.21 -15.32 7.65
CA TYR A 155 -20.64 -15.35 6.24
C TYR A 155 -20.38 -16.71 5.59
N LEU A 156 -19.22 -17.32 5.81
CA LEU A 156 -18.91 -18.66 5.28
C LEU A 156 -19.88 -19.72 5.86
N SER A 157 -20.25 -19.59 7.13
CA SER A 157 -21.17 -20.54 7.77
C SER A 157 -22.59 -20.51 7.18
N ASN A 158 -23.02 -19.37 6.62
CA ASN A 158 -24.29 -19.29 5.88
C ASN A 158 -24.29 -20.10 4.58
N LEU A 159 -23.10 -20.40 4.04
CA LEU A 159 -22.93 -21.25 2.85
C LEU A 159 -22.82 -22.74 3.22
N LEU A 160 -23.34 -23.14 4.39
CA LEU A 160 -23.32 -24.52 4.90
C LEU A 160 -21.90 -25.05 5.21
N ILE A 161 -20.91 -24.16 5.36
CA ILE A 161 -19.57 -24.53 5.79
C ILE A 161 -19.56 -24.64 7.33
N PRO A 162 -19.10 -25.76 7.92
CA PRO A 162 -19.03 -25.90 9.37
C PRO A 162 -18.24 -24.75 10.03
N SER A 163 -18.75 -24.22 11.15
CA SER A 163 -18.16 -23.04 11.83
C SER A 163 -16.66 -23.16 12.09
N ALA A 164 -16.20 -24.34 12.55
CA ALA A 164 -14.78 -24.60 12.77
C ALA A 164 -13.94 -24.46 11.49
N ALA A 165 -14.45 -24.96 10.36
CA ALA A 165 -13.80 -24.83 9.06
C ALA A 165 -13.84 -23.37 8.56
N SER A 166 -14.96 -22.66 8.75
CA SER A 166 -15.10 -21.25 8.39
C SER A 166 -14.04 -20.38 9.09
N ILE A 167 -13.84 -20.57 10.40
CA ILE A 167 -12.81 -19.86 11.17
C ILE A 167 -11.40 -20.22 10.65
N ALA A 168 -11.14 -21.51 10.39
CA ALA A 168 -9.84 -21.96 9.89
C ALA A 168 -9.51 -21.37 8.51
N ILE A 169 -10.48 -21.36 7.58
CA ILE A 169 -10.33 -20.78 6.23
C ILE A 169 -10.06 -19.27 6.31
N MET A 170 -10.82 -18.55 7.15
CA MET A 170 -10.62 -17.11 7.35
C MET A 170 -9.26 -16.80 7.96
N ALA A 171 -8.85 -17.56 8.98
CA ALA A 171 -7.54 -17.41 9.60
C ALA A 171 -6.41 -17.72 8.61
N LEU A 172 -6.58 -18.75 7.77
CA LEU A 172 -5.64 -19.12 6.72
C LEU A 172 -5.49 -17.99 5.69
N MET A 173 -6.60 -17.40 5.21
CA MET A 173 -6.54 -16.27 4.27
C MET A 173 -5.74 -15.11 4.85
N VAL A 174 -6.05 -14.71 6.08
CA VAL A 174 -5.36 -13.61 6.76
C VAL A 174 -3.88 -13.92 6.94
N LEU A 175 -3.54 -15.13 7.34
CA LEU A 175 -2.16 -15.58 7.54
C LEU A 175 -1.38 -15.56 6.22
N ILE A 176 -1.97 -16.07 5.14
CA ILE A 176 -1.38 -16.05 3.81
C ILE A 176 -1.13 -14.60 3.36
N LEU A 177 -2.12 -13.71 3.46
CA LEU A 177 -1.96 -12.30 3.10
C LEU A 177 -0.84 -11.63 3.91
N GLY A 178 -0.75 -11.92 5.20
CA GLY A 178 0.35 -11.44 6.05
C GLY A 178 1.71 -11.97 5.60
N LEU A 179 1.81 -13.27 5.30
CA LEU A 179 3.06 -13.90 4.84
C LEU A 179 3.53 -13.34 3.50
N THR A 180 2.63 -13.17 2.53
CA THR A 180 2.97 -12.66 1.21
C THR A 180 3.41 -11.20 1.26
N LEU A 181 2.74 -10.37 2.07
CA LEU A 181 3.12 -8.97 2.27
C LEU A 181 4.46 -8.83 3.00
N THR A 182 4.70 -9.61 4.06
CA THR A 182 5.94 -9.48 4.87
C THR A 182 7.19 -9.90 4.10
N GLN A 183 7.15 -10.98 3.32
CA GLN A 183 8.30 -11.37 2.49
C GLN A 183 8.62 -10.31 1.41
N LEU A 184 7.58 -9.70 0.83
CA LEU A 184 7.73 -8.67 -0.20
C LEU A 184 8.28 -7.37 0.41
N ALA A 185 7.80 -6.97 1.58
CA ALA A 185 8.29 -5.81 2.31
C ALA A 185 9.78 -5.95 2.65
N LEU A 186 10.24 -7.13 3.11
CA LEU A 186 11.66 -7.35 3.42
C LEU A 186 12.53 -7.26 2.15
N ARG A 187 12.06 -7.84 1.04
CA ARG A 187 12.74 -7.75 -0.26
C ARG A 187 12.90 -6.29 -0.71
N PHE A 188 11.85 -5.48 -0.64
CA PHE A 188 11.92 -4.08 -1.04
C PHE A 188 12.75 -3.22 -0.09
N ALA A 189 12.62 -3.43 1.23
CA ALA A 189 13.46 -2.75 2.21
C ALA A 189 14.96 -3.01 1.94
N ARG A 190 15.31 -4.25 1.60
CA ARG A 190 16.68 -4.60 1.19
C ARG A 190 17.11 -3.85 -0.07
N LEU A 191 16.28 -3.85 -1.12
CA LEU A 191 16.59 -3.17 -2.38
C LEU A 191 16.79 -1.67 -2.16
N ALA A 192 15.88 -1.03 -1.43
CA ALA A 192 15.97 0.39 -1.08
C ALA A 192 17.29 0.71 -0.34
N ILE A 193 17.67 -0.08 0.67
CA ILE A 193 18.93 0.13 1.39
C ILE A 193 20.14 -0.07 0.47
N SER A 194 20.09 -1.08 -0.41
CA SER A 194 21.21 -1.34 -1.34
C SER A 194 21.37 -0.27 -2.42
N GLU A 195 20.31 0.45 -2.76
CA GLU A 195 20.32 1.58 -3.70
C GLU A 195 20.74 2.89 -3.02
N MET A 196 20.28 3.12 -1.78
CA MET A 196 20.63 4.30 -0.99
C MET A 196 22.11 4.33 -0.57
N VAL A 197 22.74 3.16 -0.42
CA VAL A 197 24.10 3.06 0.11
C VAL A 197 25.07 2.52 -0.94
N GLY A 198 25.99 3.38 -1.41
CA GLY A 198 27.03 3.01 -2.39
C GLY A 198 28.10 2.02 -1.90
N ARG A 199 28.00 1.50 -0.67
CA ARG A 199 29.03 0.64 -0.06
C ARG A 199 28.87 -0.83 -0.50
N ARG A 200 29.97 -1.46 -0.92
CA ARG A 200 30.00 -2.85 -1.43
C ARG A 200 29.42 -3.89 -0.46
N PHE A 201 29.59 -3.70 0.86
CA PHE A 201 29.05 -4.60 1.89
C PHE A 201 27.51 -4.62 1.92
N LEU A 202 26.86 -3.46 1.74
CA LEU A 202 25.41 -3.32 1.76
C LEU A 202 24.75 -3.68 0.41
N LYS A 203 25.56 -4.01 -0.60
CA LYS A 203 25.10 -4.66 -1.83
C LYS A 203 24.96 -6.17 -1.69
N ASN A 204 25.55 -6.79 -0.66
CA ASN A 204 25.42 -8.22 -0.44
C ASN A 204 23.99 -8.55 0.04
N ILE A 205 23.30 -9.39 -0.73
CA ILE A 205 21.90 -9.78 -0.49
C ILE A 205 21.67 -10.35 0.90
N TYR A 206 22.59 -11.17 1.42
CA TYR A 206 22.45 -11.84 2.71
C TYR A 206 22.63 -10.85 3.86
N VAL A 207 23.69 -10.04 3.79
CA VAL A 207 24.02 -9.02 4.80
C VAL A 207 22.87 -8.03 4.96
N THR A 208 22.41 -7.46 3.85
CA THR A 208 21.36 -6.44 3.90
C THR A 208 20.03 -7.05 4.36
N SER A 209 19.72 -8.29 3.97
CA SER A 209 18.53 -9.00 4.47
C SER A 209 18.61 -9.26 5.98
N ILE A 210 19.78 -9.64 6.51
CA ILE A 210 19.98 -9.81 7.96
C ILE A 210 19.79 -8.48 8.69
N ILE A 211 20.40 -7.40 8.20
CA ILE A 211 20.27 -6.06 8.80
C ILE A 211 18.81 -5.62 8.84
N VAL A 212 18.08 -5.74 7.71
CA VAL A 212 16.64 -5.42 7.64
C VAL A 212 15.84 -6.30 8.60
N SER A 213 16.16 -7.58 8.71
CA SER A 213 15.47 -8.51 9.62
C SER A 213 15.69 -8.13 11.09
N ILE A 214 16.91 -7.74 11.46
CA ILE A 214 17.24 -7.27 12.81
C ILE A 214 16.50 -5.97 13.11
N ILE A 215 16.56 -4.98 12.21
CA ILE A 215 15.85 -3.71 12.37
C ILE A 215 14.34 -3.96 12.53
N THR A 216 13.78 -4.83 11.68
CA THR A 216 12.37 -5.21 11.73
C THR A 216 12.05 -5.85 13.08
N PHE A 217 12.84 -6.83 13.53
CA PHE A 217 12.66 -7.47 14.83
C PHE A 217 12.70 -6.47 15.99
N LEU A 218 13.67 -5.54 15.97
CA LEU A 218 13.82 -4.53 17.01
C LEU A 218 12.64 -3.55 17.05
N LEU A 219 12.07 -3.18 15.89
CA LEU A 219 10.97 -2.22 15.80
C LEU A 219 9.57 -2.85 16.03
N THR A 220 9.43 -4.15 15.75
CA THR A 220 8.13 -4.84 15.78
C THR A 220 7.95 -5.78 16.98
N SER A 221 9.04 -6.14 17.67
CA SER A 221 8.96 -7.03 18.83
C SER A 221 8.33 -6.32 20.03
N THR A 222 7.33 -6.98 20.62
CA THR A 222 6.66 -6.54 21.86
C THR A 222 7.60 -6.42 23.06
N ARG A 223 8.81 -7.00 22.97
CA ARG A 223 9.83 -6.97 24.04
C ARG A 223 10.72 -5.73 24.01
N PHE A 224 10.93 -5.15 22.83
CA PHE A 224 11.95 -4.12 22.61
C PHE A 224 11.38 -2.79 22.14
N SER A 225 10.12 -2.76 21.70
CA SER A 225 9.59 -1.61 20.98
C SER A 225 8.10 -1.39 21.18
N ALA A 226 7.73 -0.19 21.63
CA ALA A 226 6.35 0.31 21.60
C ALA A 226 5.84 0.87 20.24
N PRO A 227 6.63 1.08 19.16
CA PRO A 227 6.08 1.51 17.87
C PRO A 227 5.10 0.52 17.24
N TRP A 228 5.07 -0.76 17.65
CA TRP A 228 4.17 -1.79 17.09
C TRP A 228 2.72 -1.31 16.96
N GLY A 229 2.22 -0.54 17.95
CA GLY A 229 0.92 0.10 17.87
C GLY A 229 0.81 0.98 16.62
N PHE A 230 1.75 1.88 16.38
CA PHE A 230 1.69 2.91 15.34
C PHE A 230 2.21 2.49 13.96
N ILE A 231 2.81 1.31 13.82
CA ILE A 231 3.34 0.82 12.54
C ILE A 231 2.28 0.89 11.46
N TRP A 232 1.04 0.52 11.75
CA TRP A 232 -0.03 0.53 10.76
C TRP A 232 -0.33 1.95 10.23
N THR A 233 -0.39 2.94 11.13
CA THR A 233 -0.66 4.33 10.74
C THR A 233 0.51 4.96 10.01
N LEU A 234 1.74 4.68 10.44
CA LEU A 234 2.95 5.13 9.74
C LEU A 234 3.07 4.48 8.35
N PHE A 235 2.80 3.17 8.27
CA PHE A 235 2.71 2.44 7.02
C PHE A 235 1.65 3.06 6.11
N GLY A 236 0.43 3.22 6.59
CA GLY A 236 -0.67 3.85 5.87
C GLY A 236 -0.31 5.24 5.38
N GLY A 237 0.37 6.05 6.20
CA GLY A 237 0.75 7.41 5.86
C GLY A 237 1.83 7.44 4.77
N SER A 238 2.85 6.58 4.88
CA SER A 238 3.84 6.42 3.82
C SER A 238 3.25 5.88 2.51
N ASN A 239 2.29 4.96 2.60
CA ASN A 239 1.58 4.42 1.44
C ASN A 239 0.74 5.50 0.75
N GLN A 240 0.01 6.33 1.50
CA GLN A 240 -0.76 7.42 0.90
C GLN A 240 0.11 8.55 0.35
N LEU A 241 1.27 8.79 0.97
CA LEU A 241 2.23 9.76 0.45
C LEU A 241 2.73 9.32 -0.93
N LEU A 242 3.10 8.04 -1.05
CA LEU A 242 3.52 7.44 -2.31
C LEU A 242 2.39 7.46 -3.36
N ALA A 243 1.14 7.22 -2.97
CA ALA A 243 -0.01 7.35 -3.87
C ALA A 243 -0.13 8.79 -4.41
N GLY A 244 0.02 9.79 -3.53
CA GLY A 244 0.07 11.20 -3.90
C GLY A 244 1.19 11.51 -4.89
N VAL A 245 2.38 10.92 -4.72
CA VAL A 245 3.50 11.04 -5.67
C VAL A 245 3.17 10.43 -7.02
N THR A 246 2.63 9.21 -7.05
CA THR A 246 2.27 8.56 -8.29
C THR A 246 1.27 9.40 -9.07
N LEU A 247 0.22 9.91 -8.42
CA LEU A 247 -0.76 10.80 -9.04
C LEU A 247 -0.13 12.12 -9.51
N LEU A 248 0.78 12.70 -8.72
CA LEU A 248 1.51 13.92 -9.09
C LEU A 248 2.38 13.69 -10.33
N VAL A 249 3.16 12.60 -10.38
CA VAL A 249 4.00 12.25 -11.54
C VAL A 249 3.15 12.02 -12.78
N THR A 250 2.05 11.29 -12.67
CA THR A 250 1.10 11.11 -13.78
C THR A 250 0.51 12.45 -14.23
N THR A 251 0.21 13.36 -13.30
CA THR A 251 -0.27 14.72 -13.62
C THR A 251 0.77 15.52 -14.40
N LEU A 252 2.04 15.47 -13.99
CA LEU A 252 3.14 16.14 -14.69
C LEU A 252 3.36 15.54 -16.08
N TRP A 253 3.24 14.21 -16.22
CA TRP A 253 3.32 13.54 -17.51
C TRP A 253 2.18 13.96 -18.45
N LEU A 254 0.92 13.96 -17.97
CA LEU A 254 -0.24 14.43 -18.72
C LEU A 254 -0.09 15.91 -19.13
N ALA A 255 0.47 16.74 -18.25
CA ALA A 255 0.76 18.14 -18.56
C ALA A 255 1.79 18.26 -19.70
N LYS A 256 2.82 17.42 -19.70
CA LYS A 256 3.87 17.41 -20.73
C LYS A 256 3.32 17.01 -22.10
N ILE A 257 2.42 16.02 -22.16
CA ILE A 257 1.77 15.59 -23.42
C ILE A 257 0.54 16.44 -23.78
N ARG A 258 0.31 17.56 -23.07
CA ARG A 258 -0.81 18.51 -23.29
C ARG A 258 -2.21 17.86 -23.21
N ARG A 259 -2.37 16.86 -22.34
CA ARG A 259 -3.66 16.25 -22.03
C ARG A 259 -4.25 16.81 -20.74
N THR A 260 -5.52 16.49 -20.47
CA THR A 260 -6.24 16.96 -19.29
C THR A 260 -5.57 16.49 -18.00
N THR A 261 -5.09 17.44 -17.20
CA THR A 261 -4.39 17.19 -15.93
C THR A 261 -5.33 17.11 -14.73
N LEU A 262 -6.60 17.48 -14.91
CA LEU A 262 -7.59 17.55 -13.82
C LEU A 262 -7.89 16.18 -13.22
N LEU A 263 -7.95 15.13 -14.06
CA LEU A 263 -8.31 13.77 -13.66
C LEU A 263 -7.34 13.16 -12.64
N THR A 264 -6.06 13.51 -12.70
CA THR A 264 -5.04 13.02 -11.76
C THR A 264 -4.59 14.10 -10.78
N GLY A 265 -4.65 15.37 -11.18
CA GLY A 265 -4.17 16.49 -10.37
C GLY A 265 -5.06 16.80 -9.16
N ILE A 266 -6.38 16.75 -9.31
CA ILE A 266 -7.30 16.95 -8.18
C ILE A 266 -7.10 15.83 -7.13
N PRO A 267 -7.13 14.52 -7.51
CA PRO A 267 -6.79 13.45 -6.59
C PRO A 267 -5.39 13.58 -5.97
N ALA A 268 -4.38 14.03 -6.73
CA ALA A 268 -3.03 14.22 -6.20
C ALA A 268 -3.02 15.24 -5.04
N VAL A 269 -3.63 16.41 -5.24
CA VAL A 269 -3.69 17.47 -4.21
C VAL A 269 -4.48 16.99 -3.00
N PHE A 270 -5.63 16.35 -3.23
CA PHE A 270 -6.46 15.81 -2.15
C PHE A 270 -5.69 14.76 -1.32
N MET A 271 -5.03 13.80 -1.98
CA MET A 271 -4.30 12.73 -1.29
C MET A 271 -3.06 13.25 -0.57
N LEU A 272 -2.28 14.15 -1.18
CA LEU A 272 -1.12 14.76 -0.51
C LEU A 272 -1.54 15.57 0.72
N GLY A 273 -2.58 16.41 0.60
CA GLY A 273 -3.11 17.19 1.71
C GLY A 273 -3.65 16.31 2.84
N THR A 274 -4.49 15.33 2.49
CA THR A 274 -5.03 14.33 3.43
C THR A 274 -3.90 13.63 4.19
N THR A 275 -2.87 13.19 3.47
CA THR A 275 -1.74 12.47 4.06
C THR A 275 -0.91 13.34 5.01
N ILE A 276 -0.58 14.58 4.61
CA ILE A 276 0.20 15.51 5.44
C ILE A 276 -0.53 15.80 6.75
N VAL A 277 -1.85 16.07 6.68
CA VAL A 277 -2.66 16.34 7.88
C VAL A 277 -2.78 15.09 8.76
N ALA A 278 -2.99 13.90 8.17
CA ALA A 278 -3.06 12.64 8.93
C ALA A 278 -1.74 12.30 9.64
N LEU A 279 -0.60 12.50 8.97
CA LEU A 279 0.72 12.34 9.57
C LEU A 279 0.97 13.38 10.66
N GLY A 280 0.50 14.62 10.49
CA GLY A 280 0.55 15.66 11.52
C GLY A 280 -0.21 15.26 12.79
N TYR A 281 -1.44 14.74 12.66
CA TYR A 281 -2.18 14.20 13.80
C TYR A 281 -1.48 13.01 14.45
N THR A 282 -0.93 12.09 13.65
CA THR A 282 -0.18 10.92 14.14
C THR A 282 1.07 11.35 14.91
N ALA A 283 1.80 12.35 14.41
CA ALA A 283 2.97 12.93 15.06
C ALA A 283 2.59 13.57 16.39
N TYR A 284 1.55 14.41 16.41
CA TYR A 284 1.06 15.04 17.64
C TYR A 284 0.68 13.99 18.69
N ALA A 285 -0.13 13.00 18.31
CA ALA A 285 -0.61 11.96 19.21
C ALA A 285 0.53 11.16 19.86
N THR A 286 1.49 10.72 19.03
CA THR A 286 2.60 9.89 19.49
C THR A 286 3.57 10.70 20.35
N LEU A 287 3.88 11.95 19.98
CA LEU A 287 4.76 12.80 20.77
C LEU A 287 4.13 13.18 22.12
N ASP A 288 2.83 13.46 22.16
CA ASP A 288 2.10 13.73 23.40
C ASP A 288 2.17 12.53 24.37
N ILE A 289 1.92 11.32 23.87
CA ILE A 289 2.06 10.08 24.67
C ILE A 289 3.50 9.89 25.16
N ALA A 290 4.49 10.19 24.32
CA ALA A 290 5.90 10.08 24.69
C ALA A 290 6.27 11.05 25.82
N MET A 291 5.65 12.22 25.89
CA MET A 291 5.89 13.24 26.92
C MET A 291 5.10 13.00 28.21
N THR A 292 3.94 12.34 28.13
CA THR A 292 3.00 12.17 29.26
C THR A 292 3.09 10.81 29.96
N THR A 293 3.69 9.80 29.31
CA THR A 293 3.74 8.43 29.84
C THR A 293 4.97 8.20 30.72
N SER A 294 4.81 7.45 31.82
CA SER A 294 5.89 7.11 32.76
C SER A 294 6.66 5.82 32.43
N THR A 295 6.19 5.01 31.48
CA THR A 295 6.84 3.76 31.09
C THR A 295 7.94 4.00 30.05
N PRO A 296 9.23 3.71 30.34
CA PRO A 296 10.35 4.01 29.42
C PRO A 296 10.16 3.43 28.01
N LEU A 297 9.70 2.18 27.91
CA LEU A 297 9.46 1.52 26.62
C LEU A 297 8.43 2.25 25.74
N LYS A 298 7.38 2.80 26.37
CA LYS A 298 6.35 3.59 25.68
C LYS A 298 6.91 4.94 25.25
N ILE A 299 7.73 5.59 26.08
CA ILE A 299 8.37 6.87 25.72
C ILE A 299 9.19 6.71 24.44
N TYR A 300 10.15 5.78 24.43
CA TYR A 300 11.04 5.59 23.27
C TYR A 300 10.29 5.21 22.00
N GLY A 301 9.35 4.25 22.09
CA GLY A 301 8.63 3.80 20.90
C GLY A 301 7.72 4.87 20.31
N ASN A 302 7.04 5.65 21.16
CA ASN A 302 6.19 6.74 20.70
C ASN A 302 7.01 7.92 20.15
N ALA A 303 8.16 8.23 20.77
CA ALA A 303 9.08 9.26 20.26
C ALA A 303 9.61 8.90 18.86
N VAL A 304 10.00 7.64 18.64
CA VAL A 304 10.44 7.15 17.32
C VAL A 304 9.30 7.23 16.30
N ALA A 305 8.09 6.77 16.66
CA ALA A 305 6.93 6.84 15.78
C ALA A 305 6.58 8.28 15.38
N GLY A 306 6.59 9.20 16.36
CA GLY A 306 6.35 10.62 16.14
C GLY A 306 7.41 11.26 15.26
N GLY A 307 8.69 10.96 15.51
CA GLY A 307 9.79 11.43 14.66
C GLY A 307 9.64 10.99 13.20
N ILE A 308 9.30 9.72 12.95
CA ILE A 308 9.04 9.22 11.60
C ILE A 308 7.84 9.95 10.96
N ALA A 309 6.74 10.13 11.70
CA ALA A 309 5.57 10.84 11.20
C ALA A 309 5.89 12.30 10.80
N VAL A 310 6.68 13.01 11.62
CA VAL A 310 7.15 14.37 11.32
C VAL A 310 8.00 14.39 10.05
N ILE A 311 8.96 13.47 9.93
CA ILE A 311 9.83 13.38 8.74
C ILE A 311 8.97 13.14 7.49
N LEU A 312 8.03 12.20 7.53
CA LEU A 312 7.14 11.90 6.40
C LEU A 312 6.24 13.11 6.04
N ALA A 313 5.74 13.84 7.04
CA ALA A 313 4.94 15.04 6.80
C ALA A 313 5.77 16.15 6.12
N ILE A 314 7.00 16.40 6.59
CA ILE A 314 7.92 17.37 6.00
C ILE A 314 8.25 16.97 4.55
N LEU A 315 8.59 15.70 4.32
CA LEU A 315 8.86 15.19 2.98
C LEU A 315 7.66 15.38 2.06
N GLY A 316 6.44 15.14 2.55
CA GLY A 316 5.22 15.40 1.79
C GLY A 316 5.02 16.87 1.42
N ILE A 317 5.36 17.81 2.31
CA ILE A 317 5.30 19.25 2.03
C ILE A 317 6.32 19.63 0.95
N VAL A 318 7.58 19.20 1.11
CA VAL A 318 8.67 19.49 0.15
C VAL A 318 8.30 18.98 -1.23
N LEU A 319 7.82 17.74 -1.30
CA LEU A 319 7.42 17.08 -2.54
C LEU A 319 6.22 17.75 -3.21
N SER A 320 5.24 18.20 -2.41
CA SER A 320 4.11 18.98 -2.91
C SER A 320 4.57 20.31 -3.53
N TYR A 321 5.53 20.97 -2.88
CA TYR A 321 6.13 22.21 -3.38
C TYR A 321 6.92 21.99 -4.69
N ASP A 322 7.77 20.97 -4.74
CA ASP A 322 8.54 20.63 -5.94
C ASP A 322 7.63 20.22 -7.10
N GLY A 323 6.59 19.43 -6.81
CA GLY A 323 5.54 19.07 -7.76
C GLY A 323 4.83 20.27 -8.36
N PHE A 324 4.42 21.21 -7.51
CA PHE A 324 3.79 22.46 -7.96
C PHE A 324 4.74 23.31 -8.82
N ARG A 325 6.01 23.43 -8.42
CA ARG A 325 7.02 24.17 -9.18
C ARG A 325 7.29 23.53 -10.55
N ALA A 326 7.37 22.20 -10.61
CA ALA A 326 7.51 21.44 -11.85
C ALA A 326 6.30 21.64 -12.77
N TYR A 327 5.07 21.57 -12.22
CA TYR A 327 3.85 21.79 -12.99
C TYR A 327 3.79 23.20 -13.61
N ARG A 328 4.15 24.23 -12.83
CA ARG A 328 4.23 25.61 -13.34
C ARG A 328 5.25 25.76 -14.47
N ARG A 329 6.43 25.13 -14.36
CA ARG A 329 7.45 25.17 -15.41
C ARG A 329 6.94 24.55 -16.71
N ILE A 330 6.26 23.40 -16.64
CA ILE A 330 5.69 22.73 -17.82
C ILE A 330 4.62 23.61 -18.47
N ARG A 331 3.73 24.22 -17.68
CA ARG A 331 2.67 25.11 -18.19
C ARG A 331 3.24 26.38 -18.81
N VAL A 332 4.18 27.05 -18.16
CA VAL A 332 4.80 28.29 -18.68
C VAL A 332 5.61 28.00 -19.94
N GLY A 333 6.41 26.92 -19.95
CA GLY A 333 7.15 26.49 -21.14
C GLY A 333 6.25 26.05 -22.30
N ALA A 334 5.06 25.53 -22.01
CA ALA A 334 4.05 25.23 -23.02
C ALA A 334 3.36 26.49 -23.59
N VAL A 335 3.22 27.56 -22.80
CA VAL A 335 2.67 28.86 -23.23
C VAL A 335 3.66 29.62 -24.12
N SER A 336 4.97 29.42 -23.94
CA SER A 336 6.01 30.05 -24.76
C SER A 336 6.34 29.29 -26.06
N ALA A 337 5.76 28.11 -26.30
CA ALA A 337 5.95 27.38 -27.55
C ALA A 337 4.87 27.81 -28.57
N PRO A 338 5.24 28.40 -29.73
CA PRO A 338 4.25 28.76 -30.74
C PRO A 338 3.49 27.52 -31.19
N SER A 339 2.19 27.68 -31.44
CA SER A 339 1.33 26.63 -31.98
C SER A 339 1.92 26.16 -33.32
N MET A 340 2.63 25.03 -33.31
CA MET A 340 3.04 24.38 -34.56
C MET A 340 1.78 23.92 -35.28
N THR A 341 1.45 24.63 -36.36
CA THR A 341 0.43 24.23 -37.32
C THR A 341 0.83 22.88 -37.94
N LEU A 342 -0.09 21.92 -37.88
CA LEU A 342 0.08 20.50 -38.21
C LEU A 342 0.26 20.22 -39.72
N GLY A 343 0.68 21.21 -40.52
CA GLY A 343 0.69 21.16 -41.98
C GLY A 343 1.91 20.46 -42.61
N PRO A 344 3.16 20.72 -42.19
CA PRO A 344 4.32 20.25 -42.96
C PRO A 344 4.93 18.91 -42.48
N MET A 345 4.62 18.44 -41.27
CA MET A 345 5.24 17.20 -40.74
C MET A 345 4.62 15.92 -41.30
N LEU A 346 3.34 15.94 -41.70
CA LEU A 346 2.69 14.78 -42.34
C LEU A 346 3.30 14.47 -43.72
N ALA A 347 3.75 15.49 -44.47
CA ALA A 347 4.41 15.28 -45.76
C ALA A 347 5.78 14.60 -45.60
N LYS A 348 6.54 14.91 -44.53
CA LYS A 348 7.84 14.29 -44.26
C LYS A 348 7.75 12.92 -43.61
N ALA A 349 6.66 12.59 -42.92
CA ALA A 349 6.46 11.26 -42.34
C ALA A 349 6.12 10.20 -43.40
N VAL A 350 5.42 10.58 -44.47
CA VAL A 350 5.05 9.67 -45.57
C VAL A 350 6.24 9.31 -46.48
N GLU A 351 7.24 10.19 -46.61
CA GLU A 351 8.48 9.89 -47.36
C GLU A 351 9.47 8.99 -46.59
N ALA A 352 9.31 8.84 -45.27
CA ALA A 352 10.23 8.05 -44.43
C ALA A 352 9.80 6.57 -44.26
N GLU A 353 8.61 6.18 -44.74
CA GLU A 353 8.11 4.80 -44.73
C GLU A 353 8.47 4.06 -46.04
N THR A 354 9.75 3.98 -46.37
CA THR A 354 10.25 2.85 -47.18
C THR A 354 10.70 1.75 -46.22
N PRO A 355 10.16 0.52 -46.31
CA PRO A 355 10.45 -0.51 -45.32
C PRO A 355 11.92 -0.96 -45.40
N GLN A 356 12.64 -0.88 -44.28
CA GLN A 356 13.93 -1.56 -44.14
C GLN A 356 13.72 -3.08 -44.06
N PRO A 357 14.59 -3.91 -44.68
CA PRO A 357 14.46 -5.36 -44.64
C PRO A 357 14.69 -5.90 -43.21
N SER A 358 13.91 -6.92 -42.85
CA SER A 358 13.85 -7.52 -41.51
C SER A 358 15.18 -8.10 -41.02
N LEU A 359 15.48 -7.90 -39.73
CA LEU A 359 16.62 -8.45 -38.96
C LEU A 359 16.63 -9.98 -38.80
N ALA A 360 15.86 -10.73 -39.59
CA ALA A 360 15.83 -12.19 -39.55
C ALA A 360 17.06 -12.86 -40.18
N ASN A 361 17.91 -12.13 -40.90
CA ASN A 361 19.07 -12.69 -41.62
C ASN A 361 20.41 -12.58 -40.88
N GLU A 362 20.47 -11.97 -39.69
CA GLU A 362 21.75 -11.73 -38.98
C GLU A 362 22.20 -12.88 -38.05
N PHE A 363 21.41 -13.96 -37.95
CA PHE A 363 21.75 -15.15 -37.14
C PHE A 363 22.10 -16.40 -37.97
N ALA A 364 22.27 -16.28 -39.28
CA ALA A 364 22.65 -17.41 -40.16
C ALA A 364 24.16 -17.53 -40.44
N GLU A 365 24.97 -16.53 -40.07
CA GLU A 365 26.44 -16.61 -40.21
C GLU A 365 27.12 -16.04 -38.96
N LYS A 366 27.29 -16.89 -37.94
CA LYS A 366 28.42 -16.83 -36.99
C LYS A 366 28.52 -18.09 -36.14
#